data_AF-A0A4Q1ESD9-F1
#
_entry.id   AF-A0A4Q1ESD9-F1
#
_cell.length_a   1.000
_cell.length_b   1.000
_cell.length_c   1.000
_cell.angle_alpha   90.00
_cell.angle_beta   90.00
_cell.angle_gamma   90.00
#
_symmetry.space_group_name_H-M   'P 1'
#
loop_
_entity.id
_entity.type
_entity.pdbx_description
1 polymer ?
#
loop_
_entity_poly.entity_id
_entity_poly.type
_entity_poly.pdbx_seq_one_letter_code
_entity_poly.pdbx_strand_id
1 'polypeptide(L)'
;MKRIIILISCVLGTWVTAQIALPPTIQRSNTTSRGLTINSRKGTLIEKKIINLGKFKTLNIQKIVTKDVSDNSFDTLLGIMYEYETFDEISKKTLTIDKNELGKLIQALQTVEQKEDEKADPETKYKFITMSNIEFGSVYREKLSSWVNYIKIPSNHFNQNLLEFNKEKLKELITILKKAEQEL
;
A
#
# COMPACT_ATOMS: atom_id res chain seq x y z
N MET A 1 63.70 9.06 69.75
CA MET A 1 63.22 9.56 68.45
C MET A 1 62.20 8.57 67.88
N LYS A 2 61.02 9.09 67.53
CA LYS A 2 59.98 8.60 66.61
C LYS A 2 59.47 7.15 66.76
N ARG A 3 58.29 7.03 67.38
CA ARG A 3 57.33 5.92 67.21
C ARG A 3 56.74 6.02 65.80
N ILE A 4 56.73 4.93 65.04
CA ILE A 4 56.07 4.82 63.74
C ILE A 4 54.92 3.82 63.90
N ILE A 5 53.69 4.34 63.87
CA ILE A 5 52.45 3.57 63.75
C ILE A 5 52.05 3.70 62.28
N ILE A 6 52.03 2.58 61.54
CA ILE A 6 51.51 2.56 60.17
C ILE A 6 50.10 1.98 60.24
N LEU A 7 49.11 2.86 60.09
CA LEU A 7 47.71 2.50 59.84
C LEU A 7 47.60 1.92 58.43
N ILE A 8 47.03 0.72 58.33
CA ILE A 8 46.56 0.14 57.07
C ILE A 8 45.10 0.55 56.90
N SER A 9 44.82 1.46 55.97
CA SER A 9 43.46 1.80 55.55
C SER A 9 43.17 1.15 54.18
N CYS A 10 42.36 0.09 54.19
CA CYS A 10 41.78 -0.48 52.97
C CYS A 10 40.67 0.45 52.45
N VAL A 11 40.94 1.18 51.38
CA VAL A 11 39.90 1.85 50.59
C VAL A 11 39.58 0.96 49.39
N LEU A 12 38.60 0.08 49.54
CA LEU A 12 37.97 -0.61 48.42
C LEU A 12 36.93 0.33 47.80
N GLY A 13 37.35 1.14 46.83
CA GLY A 13 36.43 1.90 45.99
C GLY A 13 35.77 0.97 44.98
N THR A 14 34.48 0.67 45.15
CA THR A 14 33.68 0.00 44.12
C THR A 14 33.40 1.00 43.00
N TRP A 15 34.06 0.81 41.85
CA TRP A 15 33.71 1.53 40.62
C TRP A 15 32.43 0.92 40.07
N VAL A 16 31.28 1.52 40.40
CA VAL A 16 30.02 1.24 39.71
C VAL A 16 30.10 1.91 38.34
N THR A 17 30.44 1.16 37.31
CA THR A 17 30.25 1.62 35.93
C THR A 17 28.76 1.72 35.66
N ALA A 18 28.24 2.93 35.57
CA ALA A 18 26.90 3.17 35.04
C ALA A 18 26.87 2.68 33.59
N GLN A 19 26.17 1.56 33.35
CA GLN A 19 25.88 1.11 31.98
C GLN A 19 24.93 2.12 31.34
N ILE A 20 25.44 2.89 30.38
CA ILE A 20 24.63 3.70 29.49
C ILE A 20 23.81 2.71 28.67
N ALA A 21 22.54 2.51 29.05
CA ALA A 21 21.62 1.75 28.22
C ALA A 21 21.58 2.41 26.83
N LEU A 22 21.87 1.62 25.80
CA LEU A 22 21.71 2.05 24.42
C LEU A 22 20.29 2.61 24.23
N PRO A 23 20.12 3.76 23.55
CA PRO A 23 18.78 4.27 23.29
C PRO A 23 17.97 3.19 22.58
N PRO A 24 16.68 3.01 22.93
CA PRO A 24 15.87 1.96 22.35
C PRO A 24 15.90 2.11 20.83
N THR A 25 16.28 1.04 20.14
CA THR A 25 16.17 0.95 18.69
C THR A 25 14.72 1.23 18.34
N ILE A 26 14.46 2.40 17.75
CA ILE A 26 13.16 2.72 17.18
C ILE A 26 12.97 1.72 16.04
N GLN A 27 12.22 0.65 16.31
CA GLN A 27 11.77 -0.28 15.30
C GLN A 27 10.81 0.51 14.40
N ARG A 28 11.34 1.05 13.30
CA ARG A 28 10.48 1.58 12.23
C ARG A 28 9.53 0.46 11.87
N SER A 29 8.23 0.72 12.04
CA SER A 29 7.17 -0.14 11.54
C SER A 29 7.52 -0.58 10.12
N ASN A 30 7.45 -1.88 9.88
CA ASN A 30 7.65 -2.47 8.56
C ASN A 30 6.91 -1.62 7.53
N THR A 31 7.63 -1.04 6.58
CA THR A 31 7.04 -0.25 5.49
C THR A 31 6.11 -1.19 4.72
N THR A 32 4.80 -1.02 4.88
CA THR A 32 3.78 -1.91 4.28
C THR A 32 3.50 -1.62 2.81
N SER A 33 4.23 -0.70 2.19
CA SER A 33 4.34 -0.65 0.73
C SER A 33 5.78 -0.97 0.33
N ARG A 34 5.95 -1.87 -0.64
CA ARG A 34 7.11 -1.76 -1.53
C ARG A 34 6.90 -0.45 -2.30
N GLY A 35 7.29 0.66 -1.69
CA GLY A 35 7.40 1.94 -2.39
C GLY A 35 8.40 1.81 -3.53
N LEU A 36 8.40 2.78 -4.44
CA LEU A 36 9.32 2.87 -5.57
C LEU A 36 10.74 2.43 -5.18
N THR A 37 11.27 1.39 -5.84
CA THR A 37 12.58 0.80 -5.48
C THR A 37 13.72 1.83 -5.63
N ILE A 38 13.52 2.79 -6.52
CA ILE A 38 14.44 3.88 -6.87
C ILE A 38 14.52 4.97 -5.76
N ASN A 39 13.56 5.02 -4.82
CA ASN A 39 13.46 6.11 -3.82
C ASN A 39 14.45 6.03 -2.64
N SER A 40 15.47 5.18 -2.67
CA SER A 40 16.24 4.86 -1.45
C SER A 40 17.52 5.66 -1.22
N ARG A 41 18.05 6.41 -2.22
CA ARG A 41 19.32 7.14 -2.08
C ARG A 41 19.10 8.67 -2.00
N LYS A 42 19.51 9.27 -0.88
CA LYS A 42 19.50 10.73 -0.68
C LYS A 42 20.43 11.41 -1.70
N GLY A 43 19.97 12.48 -2.35
CA GLY A 43 20.74 13.24 -3.33
C GLY A 43 20.54 12.81 -4.79
N THR A 44 19.64 11.86 -5.05
CA THR A 44 19.33 11.37 -6.40
C THR A 44 18.30 12.27 -7.08
N LEU A 45 18.54 12.62 -8.34
CA LEU A 45 17.58 13.32 -9.18
C LEU A 45 16.64 12.32 -9.84
N ILE A 46 15.34 12.43 -9.54
CA ILE A 46 14.31 11.51 -10.01
C ILE A 46 13.38 12.20 -11.02
N GLU A 47 13.25 11.61 -12.20
CA GLU A 47 12.22 11.97 -13.17
C GLU A 47 10.98 11.10 -12.93
N LYS A 48 9.80 11.72 -12.78
CA LYS A 48 8.53 11.03 -12.64
C LYS A 48 7.59 11.40 -13.78
N LYS A 49 7.16 10.41 -14.56
CA LYS A 49 6.20 10.56 -15.66
C LYS A 49 4.93 9.81 -15.34
N ILE A 50 3.79 10.49 -15.47
CA ILE A 50 2.45 9.92 -15.27
C ILE A 50 1.74 9.89 -16.62
N ILE A 51 1.28 8.71 -17.03
CA ILE A 51 0.58 8.48 -18.29
C ILE A 51 -0.82 7.95 -17.95
N ASN A 52 -1.86 8.59 -18.48
CA ASN A 52 -3.23 8.14 -18.28
C ASN A 52 -3.52 6.92 -19.16
N LEU A 53 -3.93 5.81 -18.54
CA LEU A 53 -4.28 4.55 -19.21
C LEU A 53 -5.79 4.39 -19.41
N GLY A 54 -6.59 5.08 -18.61
CA GLY A 54 -8.04 5.03 -18.68
C GLY A 54 -8.71 5.54 -17.41
N LYS A 55 -10.04 5.44 -17.39
CA LYS A 55 -10.85 5.74 -16.22
C LYS A 55 -11.79 4.57 -15.94
N PHE A 56 -12.00 4.29 -14.66
CA PHE A 56 -13.03 3.38 -14.20
C PHE A 56 -13.86 4.08 -13.13
N LYS A 57 -15.11 4.42 -13.47
CA LYS A 57 -15.94 5.29 -12.63
C LYS A 57 -15.21 6.59 -12.26
N THR A 58 -15.01 6.85 -10.98
CA THR A 58 -14.30 8.01 -10.43
C THR A 58 -12.80 7.78 -10.29
N LEU A 59 -12.31 6.57 -10.55
CA LEU A 59 -10.89 6.23 -10.49
C LEU A 59 -10.22 6.52 -11.82
N ASN A 60 -9.06 7.15 -11.77
CA ASN A 60 -8.19 7.35 -12.92
C ASN A 60 -7.03 6.35 -12.85
N ILE A 61 -6.91 5.54 -13.89
CA ILE A 61 -5.94 4.45 -13.98
C ILE A 61 -4.74 4.96 -14.77
N GLN A 62 -3.56 4.87 -14.18
CA GLN A 62 -2.36 5.54 -14.66
C GLN A 62 -1.17 4.61 -14.68
N LYS A 63 -0.22 4.84 -15.59
CA LYS A 63 1.13 4.30 -15.54
C LYS A 63 2.04 5.37 -14.93
N ILE A 64 2.77 4.99 -13.88
CA ILE A 64 3.76 5.85 -13.24
C ILE A 64 5.13 5.28 -13.56
N VAL A 65 5.91 6.01 -14.36
CA VAL A 65 7.31 5.71 -14.63
C VAL A 65 8.15 6.60 -13.74
N THR A 66 9.05 6.00 -12.98
CA THR A 66 10.04 6.71 -12.16
C THR A 66 11.40 6.34 -12.69
N LYS A 67 12.24 7.33 -13.02
CA LYS A 67 13.57 7.14 -13.57
C LYS A 67 14.60 7.86 -12.70
N ASP A 68 15.65 7.16 -12.32
CA ASP A 68 16.85 7.76 -11.76
C ASP A 68 17.67 8.38 -12.90
N VAL A 69 17.90 9.69 -12.84
CA VAL A 69 18.66 10.40 -13.88
C VAL A 69 20.16 10.08 -13.81
N SER A 70 20.67 9.64 -12.65
CA SER A 70 22.09 9.38 -12.43
C SER A 70 22.58 8.09 -13.10
N ASP A 71 21.76 7.03 -13.06
CA ASP A 71 22.10 5.72 -13.61
C ASP A 71 21.13 5.21 -14.70
N ASN A 72 20.12 6.02 -15.05
CA ASN A 72 19.05 5.69 -16.01
C ASN A 72 18.22 4.46 -15.65
N SER A 73 18.30 3.95 -14.42
CA SER A 73 17.38 2.91 -13.95
C SER A 73 15.95 3.45 -13.90
N PHE A 74 14.96 2.61 -14.19
CA PHE A 74 13.56 3.00 -14.14
C PHE A 74 12.69 1.89 -13.54
N ASP A 75 11.60 2.32 -12.91
CA ASP A 75 10.59 1.48 -12.30
C ASP A 75 9.22 1.95 -12.79
N THR A 76 8.32 0.99 -13.03
CA THR A 76 6.99 1.27 -13.56
C THR A 76 5.93 0.63 -12.68
N LEU A 77 4.98 1.44 -12.23
CA LEU A 77 3.88 1.02 -11.37
C LEU A 77 2.54 1.40 -11.97
N LEU A 78 1.51 0.62 -11.64
CA LEU A 78 0.14 1.05 -11.84
C LEU A 78 -0.23 2.07 -10.76
N GLY A 79 -0.77 3.22 -11.16
CA GLY A 79 -1.39 4.21 -10.29
C GLY A 79 -2.91 4.14 -10.38
N ILE A 80 -3.58 4.09 -9.23
CA ILE A 80 -5.02 4.31 -9.11
C ILE A 80 -5.20 5.64 -8.37
N MET A 81 -5.58 6.67 -9.12
CA MET A 81 -5.86 7.99 -8.57
C MET A 81 -7.35 8.14 -8.25
N TYR A 82 -7.65 8.62 -7.06
CA TYR A 82 -8.98 8.98 -6.62
C TYR A 82 -9.01 10.42 -6.09
N GLU A 83 -10.16 11.05 -6.24
CA GLU A 83 -10.46 12.34 -5.64
C GLU A 83 -11.16 12.11 -4.31
N TYR A 84 -10.81 12.89 -3.30
CA TYR A 84 -11.52 12.92 -2.02
C TYR A 84 -11.74 14.37 -1.60
N GLU A 85 -12.88 14.59 -0.97
CA GLU A 85 -13.31 15.91 -0.54
C GLU A 85 -13.33 15.95 0.99
N THR A 86 -12.73 17.01 1.52
CA THR A 86 -12.89 17.45 2.90
C THR A 86 -13.82 18.67 2.89
N PHE A 87 -14.21 19.17 4.06
CA PHE A 87 -15.10 20.32 4.14
C PHE A 87 -14.61 21.55 3.35
N ASP A 88 -13.29 21.75 3.28
CA ASP A 88 -12.67 22.94 2.68
C ASP A 88 -11.89 22.67 1.38
N GLU A 89 -11.59 21.41 1.05
CA GLU A 89 -10.68 21.09 -0.05
C GLU A 89 -11.04 19.78 -0.78
N ILE A 90 -10.97 19.81 -2.11
CA ILE A 90 -10.93 18.64 -2.98
C ILE A 90 -9.47 18.31 -3.30
N SER A 91 -9.02 17.15 -2.85
CA SER A 91 -7.65 16.67 -3.00
C SER A 91 -7.59 15.38 -3.82
N LYS A 92 -6.42 15.10 -4.41
CA LYS A 92 -6.18 13.88 -5.22
C LYS A 92 -5.10 13.03 -4.58
N LYS A 93 -5.37 11.73 -4.47
CA LYS A 93 -4.37 10.76 -4.00
C LYS A 93 -4.24 9.61 -4.97
N THR A 94 -3.00 9.19 -5.20
CA THR A 94 -2.68 8.05 -6.07
C THR A 94 -2.08 6.94 -5.24
N LEU A 95 -2.68 5.75 -5.32
CA LEU A 95 -2.18 4.53 -4.72
C LEU A 95 -1.51 3.69 -5.81
N THR A 96 -0.43 3.01 -5.46
CA THR A 96 0.37 2.26 -6.43
C THR A 96 0.24 0.77 -6.25
N ILE A 97 0.27 0.03 -7.36
CA ILE A 97 0.25 -1.43 -7.43
C ILE A 97 1.42 -1.85 -8.32
N ASP A 98 2.23 -2.79 -7.85
CA ASP A 98 3.35 -3.33 -8.64
C ASP A 98 2.85 -4.31 -9.72
N LYS A 99 3.67 -4.59 -10.73
CA LYS A 99 3.27 -5.45 -11.86
C LYS A 99 2.90 -6.88 -11.43
N ASN A 100 3.60 -7.45 -10.45
CA ASN A 100 3.34 -8.81 -9.99
C ASN A 100 2.03 -8.88 -9.19
N GLU A 101 1.79 -7.89 -8.35
CA GLU A 101 0.54 -7.71 -7.62
C GLU A 101 -0.64 -7.49 -8.57
N LEU A 102 -0.46 -6.68 -9.63
CA LEU A 102 -1.48 -6.45 -10.64
C LEU A 102 -1.92 -7.76 -11.31
N GLY A 103 -0.99 -8.64 -11.67
CA GLY A 103 -1.32 -9.94 -12.24
C GLY A 103 -2.16 -10.82 -11.30
N LYS A 104 -1.84 -10.81 -10.00
CA LYS A 104 -2.63 -11.51 -8.97
C LYS A 104 -4.02 -10.90 -8.80
N LEU A 105 -4.12 -9.57 -8.83
CA LEU A 105 -5.40 -8.87 -8.76
C LEU A 105 -6.27 -9.25 -9.97
N ILE A 106 -5.72 -9.22 -11.19
CA ILE A 106 -6.45 -9.60 -12.42
C ILE A 106 -6.96 -11.04 -12.30
N GLN A 107 -6.12 -11.98 -11.87
CA GLN A 107 -6.52 -13.39 -11.67
C GLN A 107 -7.64 -13.53 -10.63
N ALA A 108 -7.57 -12.80 -9.52
CA ALA A 108 -8.61 -12.81 -8.50
C ALA A 108 -9.94 -12.27 -9.05
N LEU A 109 -9.91 -11.15 -9.79
CA LEU A 109 -11.12 -10.56 -10.39
C LEU A 109 -11.74 -11.47 -11.46
N GLN A 110 -10.92 -12.18 -12.25
CA GLN A 110 -11.42 -13.17 -13.21
C GLN A 110 -12.08 -14.37 -12.51
N THR A 111 -11.54 -14.80 -11.37
CA THR A 111 -12.18 -15.85 -10.56
C THR A 111 -13.54 -15.37 -10.06
N VAL A 112 -13.64 -14.12 -9.60
CA VAL A 112 -14.91 -13.51 -9.20
C VAL A 112 -15.89 -13.46 -10.38
N GLU A 113 -15.44 -13.00 -11.55
CA GLU A 113 -16.28 -12.94 -12.77
C GLU A 113 -16.90 -14.29 -13.12
N GLN A 114 -16.15 -15.39 -12.97
CA GLN A 114 -16.65 -16.75 -13.20
C GLN A 114 -17.67 -17.19 -12.15
N LYS A 115 -17.50 -16.75 -10.90
CA LYS A 115 -18.38 -17.08 -9.77
C LYS A 115 -19.66 -16.25 -9.73
N GLU A 116 -19.73 -15.13 -10.44
CA GLU A 116 -20.92 -14.27 -10.45
C GLU A 116 -22.17 -14.94 -11.05
N ASP A 117 -22.01 -16.00 -11.83
CA ASP A 117 -23.12 -16.78 -12.39
C ASP A 117 -23.64 -17.87 -11.45
N GLU A 118 -22.92 -18.15 -10.36
CA GLU A 118 -23.31 -19.13 -9.35
C GLU A 118 -24.17 -18.46 -8.27
N LYS A 119 -25.26 -19.14 -7.87
CA LYS A 119 -25.94 -18.81 -6.63
C LYS A 119 -25.05 -19.21 -5.46
N ALA A 120 -24.90 -18.31 -4.50
CA ALA A 120 -24.14 -18.54 -3.28
C ALA A 120 -25.02 -18.37 -2.05
N ASP A 121 -24.53 -18.88 -0.93
CA ASP A 121 -25.19 -18.70 0.35
C ASP A 121 -25.26 -17.20 0.71
N PRO A 122 -26.32 -16.77 1.42
CA PRO A 122 -26.38 -15.43 1.98
C PRO A 122 -25.10 -15.11 2.75
N GLU A 123 -24.61 -13.87 2.61
CA GLU A 123 -23.37 -13.37 3.24
C GLU A 123 -22.05 -13.87 2.63
N THR A 124 -22.08 -14.65 1.54
CA THR A 124 -20.85 -15.02 0.83
C THR A 124 -20.14 -13.77 0.28
N LYS A 125 -18.85 -13.65 0.59
CA LYS A 125 -18.01 -12.51 0.21
C LYS A 125 -16.64 -12.95 -0.30
N TYR A 126 -16.22 -12.41 -1.43
CA TYR A 126 -14.86 -12.49 -1.95
C TYR A 126 -14.14 -11.16 -1.76
N LYS A 127 -12.86 -11.19 -1.37
CA LYS A 127 -12.03 -9.99 -1.27
C LYS A 127 -10.57 -10.27 -1.64
N PHE A 128 -9.96 -9.30 -2.32
CA PHE A 128 -8.54 -9.19 -2.58
C PHE A 128 -8.07 -7.83 -2.06
N ILE A 129 -7.02 -7.80 -1.25
CA ILE A 129 -6.48 -6.56 -0.67
C ILE A 129 -5.07 -6.36 -1.19
N THR A 130 -4.81 -5.19 -1.79
CA THR A 130 -3.48 -4.83 -2.27
C THR A 130 -2.56 -4.42 -1.12
N MET A 131 -1.24 -4.39 -1.34
CA MET A 131 -0.23 -3.85 -0.44
C MET A 131 -0.50 -2.39 -0.09
N SER A 132 -1.09 -1.64 -1.03
CA SER A 132 -1.56 -0.26 -0.80
C SER A 132 -2.92 -0.20 -0.08
N ASN A 133 -3.44 -1.31 0.44
CA ASN A 133 -4.70 -1.44 1.16
C ASN A 133 -5.97 -1.10 0.36
N ILE A 134 -5.92 -1.23 -0.96
CA ILE A 134 -7.13 -1.17 -1.79
C ILE A 134 -7.80 -2.53 -1.72
N GLU A 135 -9.06 -2.57 -1.29
CA GLU A 135 -9.85 -3.80 -1.25
C GLU A 135 -10.74 -3.88 -2.49
N PHE A 136 -10.54 -4.89 -3.31
CA PHE A 136 -11.44 -5.28 -4.40
C PHE A 136 -12.26 -6.45 -3.91
N GLY A 137 -13.59 -6.41 -4.05
CA GLY A 137 -14.40 -7.54 -3.58
C GLY A 137 -15.75 -7.65 -4.25
N SER A 138 -16.45 -8.70 -3.86
CA SER A 138 -17.80 -9.00 -4.32
C SER A 138 -18.59 -9.64 -3.19
N VAL A 139 -19.86 -9.26 -3.06
CA VAL A 139 -20.77 -9.79 -2.04
C VAL A 139 -22.06 -10.24 -2.71
N TYR A 140 -22.52 -11.44 -2.34
CA TYR A 140 -23.82 -11.92 -2.80
C TYR A 140 -24.93 -11.22 -2.02
N ARG A 141 -25.78 -10.45 -2.72
CA ARG A 141 -26.93 -9.78 -2.12
C ARG A 141 -28.19 -10.61 -2.38
N GLU A 142 -28.63 -11.35 -1.38
CA GLU A 142 -29.82 -12.21 -1.44
C GLU A 142 -31.07 -11.46 -1.93
N LYS A 143 -31.30 -10.24 -1.43
CA LYS A 143 -32.44 -9.38 -1.84
C LYS A 143 -32.48 -9.10 -3.34
N LEU A 144 -31.32 -9.06 -3.99
CA LEU A 144 -31.18 -8.83 -5.43
C LEU A 144 -30.98 -10.15 -6.19
N SER A 145 -30.76 -11.25 -5.47
CA SER A 145 -30.33 -12.54 -6.02
C SER A 145 -29.16 -12.39 -6.99
N SER A 146 -28.23 -11.49 -6.67
CA SER A 146 -27.12 -11.12 -7.54
C SER A 146 -25.88 -10.75 -6.74
N TRP A 147 -24.73 -10.91 -7.38
CA TRP A 147 -23.47 -10.38 -6.87
C TRP A 147 -23.39 -8.87 -7.05
N VAL A 148 -22.78 -8.20 -6.06
CA VAL A 148 -22.44 -6.77 -6.12
C VAL A 148 -20.94 -6.65 -5.88
N ASN A 149 -20.24 -6.16 -6.90
CA ASN A 149 -18.80 -5.91 -6.82
C ASN A 149 -18.53 -4.54 -6.22
N TYR A 150 -17.36 -4.38 -5.63
CA TYR A 150 -16.94 -3.09 -5.11
C TYR A 150 -15.42 -2.91 -5.10
N ILE A 151 -15.00 -1.65 -5.11
CA ILE A 151 -13.65 -1.21 -4.76
C ILE A 151 -13.74 -0.35 -3.51
N LYS A 152 -12.98 -0.68 -2.48
CA LYS A 152 -12.85 0.09 -1.26
C LYS A 152 -11.45 0.69 -1.15
N ILE A 153 -11.39 2.02 -1.20
CA ILE A 153 -10.16 2.80 -1.05
C ILE A 153 -9.83 2.95 0.45
N PRO A 154 -8.56 2.85 0.86
CA PRO A 154 -8.18 3.12 2.24
C PRO A 154 -8.30 4.63 2.51
N SER A 155 -9.10 5.01 3.50
CA SER A 155 -9.18 6.41 3.93
C SER A 155 -9.44 6.52 5.42
N ASN A 156 -8.92 7.61 5.98
CA ASN A 156 -9.09 8.02 7.37
C ASN A 156 -10.34 8.91 7.56
N HIS A 157 -11.00 9.31 6.47
CA HIS A 157 -12.17 10.18 6.48
C HIS A 157 -13.45 9.39 6.19
N PHE A 158 -14.55 9.81 6.81
CA PHE A 158 -15.82 9.11 6.74
C PHE A 158 -16.52 9.33 5.38
N ASN A 159 -17.04 8.22 4.82
CA ASN A 159 -18.21 8.16 3.92
C ASN A 159 -18.12 8.07 2.38
N GLN A 160 -16.96 8.05 1.69
CA GLN A 160 -16.98 7.93 0.21
C GLN A 160 -16.00 6.93 -0.40
N ASN A 161 -15.57 5.94 0.39
CA ASN A 161 -14.49 5.06 -0.06
C ASN A 161 -14.95 3.79 -0.76
N LEU A 162 -16.25 3.56 -0.90
CA LEU A 162 -16.81 2.34 -1.48
C LEU A 162 -17.43 2.64 -2.85
N LEU A 163 -16.88 2.02 -3.89
CA LEU A 163 -17.36 2.13 -5.26
C LEU A 163 -17.99 0.80 -5.66
N GLU A 164 -19.31 0.67 -5.54
CA GLU A 164 -20.04 -0.53 -5.95
C GLU A 164 -20.33 -0.54 -7.46
N PHE A 165 -20.35 -1.70 -8.10
CA PHE A 165 -20.63 -1.87 -9.53
C PHE A 165 -21.12 -3.28 -9.88
N ASN A 166 -21.74 -3.39 -11.06
CA ASN A 166 -22.32 -4.62 -11.57
C ASN A 166 -21.32 -5.47 -12.38
N LYS A 167 -21.80 -6.61 -12.85
CA LYS A 167 -21.04 -7.58 -13.65
C LYS A 167 -20.44 -6.99 -14.92
N GLU A 168 -21.19 -6.18 -15.67
CA GLU A 168 -20.68 -5.57 -16.91
C GLU A 168 -19.49 -4.66 -16.63
N LYS A 169 -19.57 -3.89 -15.54
CA LYS A 169 -18.47 -3.03 -15.09
C LYS A 169 -17.28 -3.82 -14.53
N LEU A 170 -17.49 -5.01 -13.96
CA LEU A 170 -16.38 -5.90 -13.59
C LEU A 170 -15.56 -6.29 -14.82
N LYS A 171 -16.21 -6.65 -15.93
CA LYS A 171 -15.54 -6.99 -17.19
C LYS A 171 -14.75 -5.82 -17.77
N GLU A 172 -15.33 -4.62 -17.70
CA GLU A 172 -14.67 -3.37 -18.11
C GLU A 172 -13.40 -3.13 -17.26
N LEU A 173 -13.50 -3.27 -15.94
CA LEU A 173 -12.36 -3.12 -15.03
C LEU A 173 -11.25 -4.11 -15.36
N ILE A 174 -11.58 -5.41 -15.51
CA ILE A 174 -10.60 -6.45 -15.86
C ILE A 174 -9.91 -6.11 -17.20
N THR A 175 -10.66 -5.62 -18.18
CA THR A 175 -10.12 -5.23 -19.49
C THR A 175 -9.14 -4.06 -19.37
N ILE A 176 -9.49 -3.02 -18.61
CA ILE A 176 -8.61 -1.86 -18.35
C ILE A 176 -7.34 -2.32 -17.64
N LEU A 177 -7.45 -3.18 -16.62
CA LEU A 177 -6.30 -3.65 -15.85
C LEU A 177 -5.37 -4.55 -16.68
N LYS A 178 -5.91 -5.42 -17.54
CA LYS A 178 -5.10 -6.23 -18.48
C LYS A 178 -4.36 -5.37 -19.48
N LYS A 179 -5.02 -4.36 -20.04
CA LYS A 179 -4.35 -3.39 -20.92
C LYS A 179 -3.23 -2.66 -20.17
N ALA A 180 -3.50 -2.23 -18.93
CA ALA A 180 -2.50 -1.58 -18.10
C ALA A 180 -1.30 -2.50 -17.82
N GLU A 181 -1.53 -3.77 -17.49
CA GLU A 181 -0.47 -4.76 -17.25
C GLU A 181 0.49 -4.94 -18.44
N GLN A 182 -0.04 -4.85 -19.67
CA GLN A 182 0.77 -4.91 -20.90
C GLN A 182 1.63 -3.65 -21.10
N GLU A 183 1.22 -2.51 -20.56
CA GLU A 183 1.95 -1.26 -20.67
C GLU A 183 2.99 -1.07 -19.55
N LEU A 184 2.98 -1.87 -18.48
CA LEU A 184 3.97 -1.81 -17.39
C LEU A 184 5.22 -2.63 -17.70
#